data_AF-A2Z597-F1
#
_entry.id   AF-A2Z597-F1
#
_cell.length_a   1.000
_cell.length_b   1.000
_cell.length_c   1.000
_cell.angle_alpha   90.00
_cell.angle_beta   90.00
_cell.angle_gamma   90.00
#
_symmetry.space_group_name_H-M   'P 1'
#
loop_
_entity.id
_entity.type
_entity.pdbx_description
1 polymer ?
#
loop_
_entity_poly.entity_id
_entity_poly.type
_entity_poly.pdbx_seq_one_letter_code
_entity_poly.pdbx_strand_id
1 'polypeptide(L)'
;MYHAGKVFVCNDRGHLTIFDAATLAVLGDAAPPPPPPVTLHRDAFKCSSFVPSGDDLLCVIRYFRRKNTEQAGELLEDCRALEVHRLEIAGEKSRWVQMRSIGDRMLFVGLYQGFSLRAADFAGLEGNCVYFFKMDRASRSFIYRFSMEDGQIEELPGPSMHACTWSKNREQAGELLEDCCALEVHRLEIAGEKSRWVQMRSIRDRMLFVGLYQGFSLRAADFAGLEGNCVYFFKMDRASRSFIYRFRMEDGQIEELPGPSMHACTWFVPSLS
;
A
#
# COMPACT_ATOMS: atom_id res chain seq x y z
N MET A 1 8.53 2.61 -3.11
CA MET A 1 7.52 2.51 -4.18
C MET A 1 8.18 2.65 -5.53
N TYR A 2 7.83 1.81 -6.52
CA TYR A 2 8.32 1.94 -7.90
C TYR A 2 7.22 2.51 -8.80
N HIS A 3 7.56 3.50 -9.63
CA HIS A 3 6.62 4.11 -10.58
C HIS A 3 7.35 4.81 -11.72
N ALA A 4 6.89 4.63 -12.97
CA ALA A 4 7.41 5.31 -14.16
C ALA A 4 8.96 5.36 -14.25
N GLY A 5 9.61 4.22 -14.03
CA GLY A 5 11.08 4.07 -14.09
C GLY A 5 11.83 4.72 -12.92
N LYS A 6 11.15 5.07 -11.82
CA LYS A 6 11.75 5.69 -10.63
C LYS A 6 11.41 4.90 -9.38
N VAL A 7 12.31 4.93 -8.40
CA VAL A 7 12.09 4.43 -7.06
C VAL A 7 11.92 5.62 -6.11
N PHE A 8 10.84 5.61 -5.34
CA PHE A 8 10.51 6.60 -4.34
C PHE A 8 10.65 5.98 -2.95
N VAL A 9 11.49 6.57 -2.11
CA VAL A 9 11.70 6.19 -0.72
C VAL A 9 11.18 7.30 0.17
N CYS A 10 10.20 7.01 1.01
CA CYS A 10 9.62 7.97 1.95
C CYS A 10 10.19 7.75 3.35
N ASN A 11 10.64 8.81 4.01
CA ASN A 11 11.00 8.74 5.43
C ASN A 11 9.78 8.95 6.35
N ASP A 12 10.02 8.84 7.65
CA ASP A 12 9.04 9.03 8.73
C ASP A 12 8.42 10.45 8.77
N ARG A 13 9.04 11.42 8.12
CA ARG A 13 8.56 12.81 7.99
C ARG A 13 7.77 13.07 6.70
N GLY A 14 7.58 12.05 5.85
CA GLY A 14 6.86 12.20 4.59
C GLY A 14 7.70 12.80 3.44
N HIS A 15 9.01 12.95 3.63
CA HIS A 15 9.92 13.44 2.59
C HIS A 15 10.34 12.27 1.69
N LEU A 16 10.30 12.50 0.38
CA LEU A 16 10.63 11.51 -0.64
C LEU A 16 12.04 11.73 -1.17
N THR A 17 12.86 10.69 -1.16
CA THR A 17 14.05 10.61 -2.02
C THR A 17 13.68 9.86 -3.30
N ILE A 18 14.06 10.43 -4.45
CA ILE A 18 13.71 9.94 -5.77
C ILE A 18 14.98 9.38 -6.40
N PHE A 19 14.92 8.12 -6.80
CA PHE A 19 16.01 7.43 -7.47
C PHE A 19 15.61 7.07 -8.90
N ASP A 20 16.58 7.13 -9.79
CA ASP A 20 16.47 6.47 -11.08
C ASP A 20 16.44 4.96 -10.84
N ALA A 21 15.44 4.27 -11.39
CA ALA A 21 15.30 2.84 -11.07
C ALA A 21 16.40 1.99 -11.70
N ALA A 22 16.95 2.42 -12.85
CA ALA A 22 17.95 1.67 -13.62
C ALA A 22 19.38 1.81 -13.08
N THR A 23 19.69 2.96 -12.48
CA THR A 23 21.06 3.29 -12.05
C THR A 23 21.20 3.48 -10.54
N LEU A 24 20.07 3.56 -9.82
CA LEU A 24 20.00 3.98 -8.42
C LEU A 24 20.61 5.36 -8.15
N ALA A 25 20.84 6.16 -9.18
CA ALA A 25 21.28 7.54 -9.00
C ALA A 25 20.17 8.35 -8.32
N VAL A 26 20.54 9.19 -7.36
CA VAL A 26 19.61 10.14 -6.74
C VAL A 26 19.24 11.19 -7.78
N LEU A 27 17.97 11.24 -8.15
CA LEU A 27 17.41 12.22 -9.10
C LEU A 27 16.98 13.51 -8.40
N GLY A 28 16.76 13.44 -7.09
CA GLY A 28 16.39 14.57 -6.26
C GLY A 28 15.49 14.15 -5.11
N ASP A 29 14.83 15.15 -4.53
CA ASP A 29 13.95 14.95 -3.40
C ASP A 29 12.65 15.74 -3.52
N ALA A 30 11.64 15.32 -2.75
CA ALA A 30 10.40 16.04 -2.60
C ALA A 30 10.02 16.17 -1.12
N ALA A 31 9.88 17.43 -0.68
CA ALA A 31 9.25 17.75 0.59
C ALA A 31 7.85 17.16 0.66
N PRO A 32 7.33 16.85 1.87
CA PRO A 32 5.94 16.42 2.01
C PRO A 32 4.98 17.47 1.43
N PRO A 33 3.76 17.06 1.01
CA PRO A 33 2.75 18.00 0.56
C PRO A 33 2.49 19.10 1.62
N PRO A 34 2.15 20.32 1.19
CA PRO A 34 1.95 21.44 2.09
C PRO A 34 0.89 21.13 3.18
N PRO A 35 0.98 21.79 4.35
CA PRO A 35 -0.03 21.64 5.39
C PRO A 35 -1.40 22.08 4.86
N PRO A 36 -2.49 21.50 5.41
CA PRO A 36 -3.86 21.84 5.00
C PRO A 36 -4.15 23.34 5.08
N PRO A 37 -5.17 23.82 4.35
CA PRO A 37 -5.76 25.13 4.61
C PRO A 37 -6.20 25.24 6.08
N VAL A 38 -6.09 26.44 6.64
CA VAL A 38 -6.36 26.77 8.07
C VAL A 38 -7.79 26.39 8.55
N THR A 39 -8.69 26.07 7.62
CA THR A 39 -10.10 25.73 7.87
C THR A 39 -10.31 24.34 8.47
N LEU A 40 -9.31 23.46 8.48
CA LEU A 40 -9.38 22.16 9.14
C LEU A 40 -9.16 22.30 10.66
N HIS A 41 -10.09 21.75 11.45
CA HIS A 41 -10.12 21.86 12.91
C HIS A 41 -8.76 21.52 13.55
N ARG A 42 -8.36 22.28 14.58
CA ARG A 42 -7.09 22.17 15.33
C ARG A 42 -6.80 20.77 15.90
N ASP A 43 -7.82 19.92 15.98
CA ASP A 43 -7.79 18.58 16.54
C ASP A 43 -7.78 17.47 15.46
N ALA A 44 -7.48 17.78 14.20
CA ALA A 44 -7.38 16.78 13.15
C ALA A 44 -5.96 16.17 13.07
N PHE A 45 -5.84 14.85 12.94
CA PHE A 45 -4.60 14.20 12.49
C PHE A 45 -4.71 13.80 11.03
N LYS A 46 -3.59 13.80 10.30
CA LYS A 46 -3.55 13.46 8.88
C LYS A 46 -2.84 12.13 8.64
N CYS A 47 -3.30 11.40 7.64
CA CYS A 47 -2.62 10.23 7.12
C CYS A 47 -2.45 10.39 5.61
N SER A 48 -1.23 10.21 5.11
CA SER A 48 -0.90 10.33 3.70
C SER A 48 -0.67 8.96 3.08
N SER A 49 -1.15 8.76 1.86
CA SER A 49 -0.91 7.56 1.06
C SER A 49 -0.43 7.96 -0.32
N PHE A 50 0.68 7.40 -0.77
CA PHE A 50 1.14 7.59 -2.14
C PHE A 50 0.47 6.57 -3.06
N VAL A 51 0.10 7.00 -4.27
CA VAL A 51 -0.65 6.20 -5.24
C VAL A 51 -0.09 6.42 -6.64
N PRO A 52 0.57 5.41 -7.24
CA PRO A 52 0.87 5.41 -8.67
C PRO A 52 -0.43 5.46 -9.49
N SER A 53 -0.54 6.40 -10.42
CA SER A 53 -1.75 6.61 -11.24
C SER A 53 -1.40 7.08 -12.66
N GLY A 54 -1.47 6.16 -13.63
CA GLY A 54 -1.06 6.48 -15.01
C GLY A 54 0.44 6.78 -15.06
N ASP A 55 0.80 8.00 -15.44
CA ASP A 55 2.19 8.50 -15.39
C ASP A 55 2.47 9.33 -14.13
N ASP A 56 1.44 9.63 -13.34
CA ASP A 56 1.52 10.51 -12.18
C ASP A 56 1.77 9.73 -10.88
N LEU A 57 2.56 10.32 -9.97
CA LEU A 57 2.57 9.91 -8.57
C LEU A 57 1.67 10.85 -7.78
N LEU A 58 0.62 10.28 -7.17
CA LEU A 58 -0.33 11.04 -6.36
C LEU A 58 -0.05 10.84 -4.87
N CYS A 59 -0.35 11.85 -4.07
CA CYS A 59 -0.42 11.77 -2.62
C CYS A 59 -1.85 12.09 -2.18
N VAL A 60 -2.51 11.11 -1.57
CA VAL A 60 -3.84 11.25 -0.99
C VAL A 60 -3.69 11.53 0.49
N ILE A 61 -4.13 12.69 0.94
CA ILE A 61 -4.10 13.11 2.34
C ILE A 61 -5.50 12.97 2.90
N ARG A 62 -5.65 12.18 3.95
CA ARG A 62 -6.91 11.99 4.68
C ARG A 62 -6.84 12.67 6.02
N TYR A 63 -7.87 13.45 6.35
CA TYR A 63 -7.98 14.15 7.62
C TYR A 63 -8.97 13.43 8.54
N PHE A 64 -8.51 13.11 9.75
CA PHE A 64 -9.28 12.39 10.76
C PHE A 64 -9.48 13.27 11.99
N ARG A 65 -10.68 13.22 12.57
CA ARG A 65 -10.94 13.87 13.85
C ARG A 65 -10.25 13.10 14.97
N ARG A 66 -9.45 13.78 15.80
CA ARG A 66 -8.97 13.22 17.07
C ARG A 66 -10.16 13.10 18.03
N LYS A 67 -10.47 11.90 18.49
CA LYS A 67 -11.37 11.70 19.62
C LYS A 67 -10.55 11.73 20.91
N ASN A 68 -10.99 12.51 21.90
CA ASN A 68 -10.50 12.37 23.27
C ASN A 68 -11.13 11.11 23.84
N THR A 69 -10.34 10.08 24.16
CA THR A 69 -10.47 9.25 25.39
C THR A 69 -9.46 8.11 25.43
N GLU A 70 -9.07 7.77 26.65
CA GLU A 70 -8.08 6.78 27.13
C GLU A 70 -8.39 5.31 26.77
N GLN A 71 -9.25 5.05 25.79
CA GLN A 71 -9.73 3.70 25.42
C GLN A 71 -9.76 3.47 23.89
N ALA A 72 -9.05 4.31 23.12
CA ALA A 72 -8.96 4.15 21.68
C ALA A 72 -8.08 2.95 21.31
N GLY A 73 -8.71 1.78 21.12
CA GLY A 73 -8.17 0.79 20.22
C GLY A 73 -7.93 1.44 18.86
N GLU A 74 -6.79 1.11 18.25
CA GLU A 74 -6.30 1.70 17.02
C GLU A 74 -7.39 1.85 15.92
N LEU A 75 -7.41 3.04 15.29
CA LEU A 75 -7.64 3.31 13.84
C LEU A 75 -8.91 4.07 13.39
N LEU A 76 -8.64 5.19 12.70
CA LEU A 76 -9.28 5.73 11.48
C LEU A 76 -10.82 5.80 11.35
N GLU A 77 -11.57 5.91 12.45
CA GLU A 77 -13.04 5.85 12.36
C GLU A 77 -13.71 7.05 11.65
N ASP A 78 -13.07 8.24 11.62
CA ASP A 78 -13.76 9.48 11.22
C ASP A 78 -12.96 10.32 10.21
N CYS A 79 -12.78 9.79 8.99
CA CYS A 79 -12.26 10.60 7.87
C CYS A 79 -13.32 11.60 7.41
N ARG A 80 -12.98 12.89 7.48
CA ARG A 80 -13.89 14.03 7.20
C ARG A 80 -13.62 14.73 5.89
N ALA A 81 -12.38 14.70 5.44
CA ALA A 81 -11.94 15.38 4.24
C ALA A 81 -10.76 14.63 3.64
N LEU A 82 -10.64 14.75 2.32
CA LEU A 82 -9.52 14.23 1.57
C LEU A 82 -9.00 15.30 0.61
N GLU A 83 -7.69 15.30 0.41
CA GLU A 83 -7.03 16.04 -0.65
C GLU A 83 -6.20 15.09 -1.49
N VAL A 84 -6.13 15.37 -2.79
CA VAL A 84 -5.24 14.64 -3.71
C VAL A 84 -4.27 15.64 -4.31
N HIS A 85 -2.98 15.33 -4.20
CA HIS A 85 -1.90 16.14 -4.75
C HIS A 85 -1.11 15.32 -5.76
N ARG A 86 -0.74 15.92 -6.89
CA ARG A 86 0.18 15.32 -7.87
C ARG A 86 1.59 15.80 -7.62
N LEU A 87 2.57 14.89 -7.67
CA LEU A 87 3.97 15.25 -7.69
C LEU A 87 4.36 15.70 -9.11
N GLU A 88 4.85 16.92 -9.25
CA GLU A 88 5.49 17.40 -10.46
C GLU A 88 7.00 17.49 -10.24
N ILE A 89 7.76 16.90 -11.14
CA ILE A 89 9.23 16.90 -11.13
C ILE A 89 9.71 17.66 -12.37
N ALA A 90 10.47 18.73 -12.16
CA ALA A 90 11.04 19.56 -13.22
C ALA A 90 12.54 19.74 -12.96
N GLY A 91 13.35 18.85 -13.54
CA GLY A 91 14.79 18.75 -13.23
C GLY A 91 15.00 18.37 -11.76
N GLU A 92 15.84 19.15 -11.06
CA GLU A 92 16.14 18.96 -9.62
C GLU A 92 15.05 19.53 -8.69
N LYS A 93 14.02 20.20 -9.23
CA LYS A 93 12.94 20.78 -8.43
C LYS A 93 11.72 19.87 -8.48
N SER A 94 11.10 19.68 -7.33
CA SER A 94 9.83 18.98 -7.20
C SER A 94 8.81 19.84 -6.45
N ARG A 95 7.53 19.65 -6.76
CA ARG A 95 6.43 20.31 -6.04
C ARG A 95 5.18 19.46 -6.05
N TRP A 96 4.37 19.62 -5.02
CA TRP A 96 3.02 19.06 -4.95
C TRP A 96 2.00 20.06 -5.48
N VAL A 97 1.11 19.58 -6.35
CA VAL A 97 0.02 20.37 -6.92
C VAL A 97 -1.30 19.74 -6.52
N GLN A 98 -2.10 20.47 -5.74
CA GLN A 98 -3.43 20.01 -5.37
C GLN A 98 -4.30 19.86 -6.62
N MET A 99 -4.90 18.68 -6.76
CA MET A 99 -5.78 18.34 -7.87
C MET A 99 -7.22 18.64 -7.51
N ARG A 100 -7.96 19.23 -8.46
CA ARG A 100 -9.43 19.37 -8.37
C ARG A 100 -10.18 18.18 -8.96
N SER A 101 -9.52 17.42 -9.81
CA SER A 101 -10.07 16.23 -10.45
C SER A 101 -8.94 15.28 -10.81
N ILE A 102 -9.24 13.98 -10.76
CA ILE A 102 -8.38 12.90 -11.25
C ILE A 102 -8.94 12.27 -12.55
N GLY A 103 -9.98 12.89 -13.15
CA GLY A 103 -10.57 12.48 -14.43
C GLY A 103 -11.20 11.08 -14.39
N ASP A 104 -10.95 10.27 -15.42
CA ASP A 104 -11.39 8.86 -15.54
C ASP A 104 -10.70 7.92 -14.53
N ARG A 105 -9.85 8.42 -13.62
CA ARG A 105 -9.19 7.59 -12.62
C ARG A 105 -10.05 7.43 -11.38
N MET A 106 -9.96 6.25 -10.78
CA MET A 106 -10.37 5.99 -9.41
C MET A 106 -9.14 5.59 -8.59
N LEU A 107 -9.09 6.02 -7.32
CA LEU A 107 -8.01 5.65 -6.39
C LEU A 107 -8.58 4.77 -5.30
N PHE A 108 -7.88 3.69 -4.95
CA PHE A 108 -8.18 2.89 -3.77
C PHE A 108 -7.07 3.09 -2.76
N VAL A 109 -7.38 3.61 -1.57
CA VAL A 109 -6.40 3.93 -0.54
C VAL A 109 -6.65 3.15 0.76
N GLY A 110 -5.70 2.30 1.10
CA GLY A 110 -5.58 1.65 2.41
C GLY A 110 -4.93 2.59 3.42
N LEU A 111 -4.38 2.04 4.51
CA LEU A 111 -3.73 2.82 5.57
C LEU A 111 -2.51 3.62 5.11
N TYR A 112 -1.60 2.97 4.37
CA TYR A 112 -0.29 3.55 4.02
C TYR A 112 -0.04 3.64 2.51
N GLN A 113 -0.98 3.17 1.69
CA GLN A 113 -0.77 2.94 0.27
C GLN A 113 -2.07 2.90 -0.50
N GLY A 114 -1.97 3.01 -1.82
CA GLY A 114 -3.09 2.77 -2.71
C GLY A 114 -2.69 2.36 -4.10
N PHE A 115 -3.70 2.07 -4.91
CA PHE A 115 -3.56 1.81 -6.34
C PHE A 115 -4.61 2.61 -7.11
N SER A 116 -4.40 2.78 -8.42
CA SER A 116 -5.32 3.47 -9.30
C SER A 116 -5.78 2.57 -10.45
N LEU A 117 -7.04 2.73 -10.84
CA LEU A 117 -7.66 2.08 -12.00
C LEU A 117 -8.39 3.12 -12.86
N ARG A 118 -8.75 2.76 -14.09
CA ARG A 118 -9.63 3.58 -14.94
C ARG A 118 -11.09 3.19 -14.71
N ALA A 119 -11.97 4.17 -14.60
CA ALA A 119 -13.40 3.94 -14.43
C ALA A 119 -14.08 3.39 -15.68
N ALA A 120 -13.59 3.76 -16.86
CA ALA A 120 -14.02 3.16 -18.12
C ALA A 120 -13.95 1.62 -18.14
N ASP A 121 -13.11 1.00 -17.31
CA ASP A 121 -12.96 -0.46 -17.25
C ASP A 121 -13.97 -1.14 -16.30
N PHE A 122 -14.73 -0.37 -15.50
CA PHE A 122 -15.62 -0.88 -14.45
C PHE A 122 -16.97 -0.16 -14.43
N ALA A 123 -18.02 -0.80 -14.93
CA ALA A 123 -19.36 -0.22 -15.02
C ALA A 123 -20.02 0.15 -13.67
N GLY A 124 -19.52 -0.37 -12.55
CA GLY A 124 -20.08 -0.16 -11.20
C GLY A 124 -19.30 0.83 -10.32
N LEU A 125 -18.24 1.44 -10.85
CA LEU A 125 -17.38 2.37 -10.11
C LEU A 125 -17.23 3.66 -10.90
N GLU A 126 -17.15 4.76 -10.18
CA GLU A 126 -17.11 6.09 -10.76
C GLU A 126 -15.68 6.61 -10.84
N GLY A 127 -15.39 7.29 -11.94
CA GLY A 127 -14.17 8.08 -12.08
C GLY A 127 -14.21 9.27 -11.12
N ASN A 128 -13.09 9.96 -11.02
CA ASN A 128 -12.97 11.16 -10.20
C ASN A 128 -13.25 10.90 -8.70
N CYS A 129 -13.03 9.68 -8.23
CA CYS A 129 -13.36 9.23 -6.88
C CYS A 129 -12.18 8.58 -6.15
N VAL A 130 -12.18 8.73 -4.83
CA VAL A 130 -11.26 8.03 -3.91
C VAL A 130 -12.07 7.06 -3.05
N TYR A 131 -11.72 5.78 -3.16
CA TYR A 131 -12.29 4.67 -2.41
C TYR A 131 -11.37 4.29 -1.25
N PHE A 132 -11.92 4.15 -0.05
CA PHE A 132 -11.14 3.83 1.14
C PHE A 132 -11.98 3.11 2.18
N PHE A 133 -11.32 2.51 3.16
CA PHE A 133 -12.01 1.83 4.27
C PHE A 133 -12.15 2.74 5.47
N LYS A 134 -13.33 2.71 6.11
CA LYS A 134 -13.47 3.12 7.52
C LYS A 134 -13.81 1.91 8.35
N MET A 135 -13.24 1.85 9.53
CA MET A 135 -13.55 0.81 10.51
C MET A 135 -14.51 1.38 11.55
N ASP A 136 -15.51 0.59 11.94
CA ASP A 136 -16.38 0.93 13.06
C ASP A 136 -15.84 0.35 14.38
N ARG A 137 -16.55 0.67 15.47
CA ARG A 137 -16.21 0.22 16.83
C ARG A 137 -16.21 -1.30 17.00
N ALA A 138 -16.90 -2.04 16.13
CA ALA A 138 -16.95 -3.50 16.15
C ALA A 138 -15.84 -4.13 15.28
N SER A 139 -14.85 -3.34 14.83
CA SER A 139 -13.79 -3.77 13.91
C SER A 139 -14.33 -4.27 12.57
N ARG A 140 -15.48 -3.72 12.14
CA ARG A 140 -16.04 -3.94 10.81
C ARG A 140 -15.59 -2.83 9.89
N SER A 141 -15.02 -3.19 8.75
CA SER A 141 -14.58 -2.29 7.69
C SER A 141 -15.65 -2.17 6.61
N PHE A 142 -15.96 -0.93 6.23
CA PHE A 142 -16.87 -0.60 5.15
C PHE A 142 -16.15 0.22 4.10
N ILE A 143 -16.57 0.10 2.84
CA ILE A 143 -16.01 0.89 1.74
C ILE A 143 -16.73 2.22 1.71
N TYR A 144 -15.95 3.29 1.73
CA TYR A 144 -16.41 4.65 1.54
C TYR A 144 -15.90 5.19 0.22
N ARG A 145 -16.73 5.98 -0.44
CA ARG A 145 -16.39 6.77 -1.62
C ARG A 145 -16.31 8.23 -1.24
N PHE A 146 -15.23 8.88 -1.64
CA PHE A 146 -15.10 10.33 -1.67
C PHE A 146 -15.16 10.80 -3.11
N SER A 147 -16.09 11.69 -3.42
CA SER A 147 -16.19 12.33 -4.73
C SER A 147 -15.30 13.58 -4.75
N MET A 148 -14.40 13.67 -5.74
CA MET A 148 -13.59 14.88 -5.95
C MET A 148 -14.42 16.04 -6.51
N GLU A 149 -15.64 15.77 -7.02
CA GLU A 149 -16.51 16.78 -7.63
C GLU A 149 -17.21 17.66 -6.59
N ASP A 150 -17.78 17.06 -5.55
CA ASP A 150 -18.57 17.75 -4.52
C ASP A 150 -17.98 17.64 -3.10
N GLY A 151 -16.90 16.85 -2.94
CA GLY A 151 -16.24 16.61 -1.67
C GLY A 151 -17.03 15.74 -0.70
N GLN A 152 -18.11 15.10 -1.14
CA GLN A 152 -18.93 14.25 -0.28
C GLN A 152 -18.26 12.91 -0.01
N ILE A 153 -18.48 12.40 1.21
CA ILE A 153 -18.07 11.07 1.63
C ILE A 153 -19.32 10.27 1.93
N GLU A 154 -19.47 9.13 1.27
CA GLU A 154 -20.59 8.22 1.49
C GLU A 154 -20.13 6.78 1.64
N GLU A 155 -20.92 5.98 2.35
CA GLU A 155 -20.71 4.54 2.49
C GLU A 155 -21.33 3.82 1.28
N LEU A 156 -20.57 2.93 0.66
CA LEU A 156 -21.07 2.12 -0.44
C LEU A 156 -21.83 0.90 0.10
N PRO A 157 -22.90 0.46 -0.59
CA PRO A 157 -23.63 -0.74 -0.21
C PRO A 157 -22.72 -1.97 -0.36
N GLY A 158 -22.69 -2.82 0.66
CA GLY A 158 -21.91 -4.06 0.63
C GLY A 158 -21.80 -4.73 1.99
N PRO A 159 -21.32 -5.98 2.05
CA PRO A 159 -21.05 -6.63 3.32
C PRO A 159 -19.92 -5.89 4.04
N SER A 160 -20.04 -5.75 5.36
CA SER A 160 -18.90 -5.36 6.18
C SER A 160 -17.80 -6.41 6.06
N MET A 161 -16.57 -5.98 5.84
CA MET A 161 -15.40 -6.85 5.87
C MET A 161 -14.73 -6.77 7.23
N HIS A 162 -14.23 -7.88 7.78
CA HIS A 162 -13.22 -7.77 8.83
C HIS A 162 -11.88 -7.34 8.19
N ALA A 163 -11.04 -6.63 8.94
CA ALA A 163 -9.73 -6.17 8.47
C ALA A 163 -9.00 -7.28 7.67
N CYS A 164 -8.33 -6.90 6.58
CA CYS A 164 -7.67 -7.83 5.64
C CYS A 164 -6.54 -8.67 6.26
N THR A 165 -6.25 -8.48 7.55
CA THR A 165 -5.44 -9.37 8.38
C THR A 165 -6.35 -10.33 9.14
N TRP A 166 -6.53 -11.54 8.63
CA TRP A 166 -7.14 -12.63 9.38
C TRP A 166 -6.10 -13.29 10.28
N SER A 167 -6.00 -12.85 11.53
CA SER A 167 -5.36 -13.65 12.58
C SER A 167 -6.45 -14.37 13.37
N LYS A 168 -6.38 -15.72 13.38
CA LYS A 168 -7.33 -16.53 14.17
C LYS A 168 -7.08 -16.39 15.67
N ASN A 169 -5.87 -15.99 16.06
CA ASN A 169 -5.43 -15.83 17.45
C ASN A 169 -5.05 -14.37 17.73
N ARG A 170 -6.00 -13.61 18.29
CA ARG A 170 -5.86 -12.18 18.61
C ARG A 170 -4.83 -11.91 19.73
N GLU A 171 -4.49 -12.92 20.53
CA GLU A 171 -3.57 -12.81 21.68
C GLU A 171 -2.08 -12.80 21.31
N GLN A 172 -1.71 -13.09 20.06
CA GLN A 172 -0.32 -13.18 19.61
C GLN A 172 0.05 -12.15 18.52
N ALA A 173 -0.81 -11.15 18.27
CA ALA A 173 -0.61 -10.22 17.16
C ALA A 173 0.68 -9.40 17.24
N GLY A 174 1.25 -9.23 18.44
CA GLY A 174 2.54 -8.57 18.66
C GLY A 174 3.77 -9.40 18.27
N GLU A 175 3.61 -10.69 17.96
CA GLU A 175 4.69 -11.66 17.72
C GLU A 175 4.65 -12.28 16.29
N LEU A 176 3.70 -11.85 15.44
CA LEU A 176 3.24 -12.59 14.25
C LEU A 176 4.25 -12.83 13.10
N LEU A 177 5.46 -12.27 13.13
CA LEU A 177 6.44 -12.44 12.05
C LEU A 177 7.75 -13.11 12.46
N GLU A 178 7.96 -13.43 13.74
CA GLU A 178 9.25 -14.02 14.15
C GLU A 178 9.41 -15.46 13.63
N ASP A 179 8.32 -16.22 13.46
CA ASP A 179 8.36 -17.67 13.15
C ASP A 179 7.52 -18.09 11.93
N CYS A 180 7.60 -17.38 10.81
CA CYS A 180 6.98 -17.89 9.57
C CYS A 180 7.69 -19.20 9.13
N CYS A 181 7.00 -20.33 9.34
CA CYS A 181 7.51 -21.68 9.12
C CYS A 181 7.00 -22.34 7.82
N ALA A 182 5.94 -21.80 7.23
CA ALA A 182 5.38 -22.24 5.96
C ALA A 182 4.62 -21.09 5.28
N LEU A 183 4.60 -21.10 3.94
CA LEU A 183 3.76 -20.23 3.14
C LEU A 183 2.91 -21.08 2.20
N GLU A 184 1.65 -20.69 2.02
CA GLU A 184 0.78 -21.24 1.01
C GLU A 184 0.29 -20.12 0.10
N VAL A 185 0.42 -20.32 -1.20
CA VAL A 185 -0.13 -19.40 -2.21
C VAL A 185 -1.42 -19.98 -2.73
N HIS A 186 -2.51 -19.24 -2.62
CA HIS A 186 -3.82 -19.65 -3.12
C HIS A 186 -4.29 -18.68 -4.18
N ARG A 187 -4.87 -19.20 -5.26
CA ARG A 187 -5.57 -18.41 -6.28
C ARG A 187 -7.08 -18.53 -6.05
N LEU A 188 -7.76 -17.39 -6.00
CA LEU A 188 -9.20 -17.37 -6.05
C LEU A 188 -9.65 -17.61 -7.50
N GLU A 189 -10.37 -18.69 -7.73
CA GLU A 189 -11.05 -18.94 -8.99
C GLU A 189 -12.51 -18.52 -8.84
N ILE A 190 -12.96 -17.63 -9.72
CA ILE A 190 -14.33 -17.13 -9.76
C ILE A 190 -14.97 -17.62 -11.06
N ALA A 191 -16.08 -18.35 -10.95
CA ALA A 191 -16.85 -18.86 -12.06
C ALA A 191 -18.34 -18.53 -11.83
N GLY A 192 -18.78 -17.40 -12.39
CA GLY A 192 -20.11 -16.85 -12.09
C GLY A 192 -20.23 -16.48 -10.61
N GLU A 193 -21.25 -17.01 -9.94
CA GLU A 193 -21.49 -16.80 -8.50
C GLU A 193 -20.69 -17.73 -7.58
N LYS A 194 -19.98 -18.72 -8.14
CA LYS A 194 -19.17 -19.64 -7.35
C LYS A 194 -17.73 -19.16 -7.29
N SER A 195 -17.15 -19.19 -6.10
CA SER A 195 -15.74 -18.93 -5.88
C SER A 195 -15.11 -20.06 -5.07
N ARG A 196 -13.84 -20.36 -5.37
CA ARG A 196 -13.05 -21.32 -4.60
C ARG A 196 -11.60 -20.90 -4.54
N TRP A 197 -10.98 -21.10 -3.38
CA TRP A 197 -9.55 -20.99 -3.23
C TRP A 197 -8.88 -22.27 -3.72
N VAL A 198 -7.88 -22.12 -4.57
CA VAL A 198 -7.08 -23.22 -5.09
C VAL A 198 -5.64 -23.00 -4.68
N GLN A 199 -5.12 -23.92 -3.88
CA GLN A 199 -3.70 -23.91 -3.53
C GLN A 199 -2.88 -24.09 -4.80
N MET A 200 -2.00 -23.13 -5.03
CA MET A 200 -1.07 -23.13 -6.13
C MET A 200 0.15 -23.96 -5.76
N ARG A 201 0.61 -24.79 -6.70
CA ARG A 201 1.93 -25.46 -6.61
C ARG A 201 3.03 -24.68 -7.32
N SER A 202 2.65 -23.75 -8.19
CA SER A 202 3.59 -22.91 -8.91
C SER A 202 2.95 -21.61 -9.38
N ILE A 203 3.70 -20.51 -9.28
CA ILE A 203 3.39 -19.21 -9.88
C ILE A 203 4.19 -18.95 -11.16
N ARG A 204 4.85 -19.98 -11.72
CA ARG A 204 5.63 -19.96 -12.96
C ARG A 204 6.79 -18.95 -12.90
N ASP A 205 6.93 -18.10 -13.91
CA ASP A 205 7.95 -17.06 -14.03
C ASP A 205 7.73 -15.86 -13.11
N ARG A 206 6.68 -15.88 -12.28
CA ARG A 206 6.38 -14.80 -11.35
C ARG A 206 7.15 -14.96 -10.05
N MET A 207 7.42 -13.81 -9.44
CA MET A 207 7.86 -13.67 -8.06
C MET A 207 6.76 -12.94 -7.30
N LEU A 208 6.50 -13.34 -6.06
CA LEU A 208 5.64 -12.59 -5.15
C LEU A 208 6.50 -11.94 -4.08
N PHE A 209 6.24 -10.67 -3.80
CA PHE A 209 6.81 -9.96 -2.66
C PHE A 209 5.68 -9.73 -1.67
N VAL A 210 5.85 -10.17 -0.43
CA VAL A 210 4.83 -10.10 0.62
C VAL A 210 5.42 -9.43 1.85
N GLY A 211 4.84 -8.30 2.23
CA GLY A 211 5.09 -7.61 3.49
C GLY A 211 3.83 -7.62 4.37
N LEU A 212 3.95 -7.02 5.56
CA LEU A 212 2.90 -7.00 6.58
C LEU A 212 1.56 -6.41 6.07
N TYR A 213 1.62 -5.47 5.13
CA TYR A 213 0.43 -4.76 4.64
C TYR A 213 0.28 -4.72 3.12
N GLN A 214 1.25 -5.23 2.36
CA GLN A 214 1.22 -5.21 0.90
C GLN A 214 1.89 -6.44 0.34
N GLY A 215 1.46 -6.85 -0.85
CA GLY A 215 2.32 -7.60 -1.74
C GLY A 215 2.23 -7.09 -3.17
N PHE A 216 3.23 -7.42 -3.97
CA PHE A 216 3.23 -7.19 -5.41
C PHE A 216 3.88 -8.37 -6.13
N SER A 217 3.70 -8.42 -7.45
CA SER A 217 4.28 -9.47 -8.28
C SER A 217 5.10 -8.89 -9.42
N LEU A 218 6.25 -9.50 -9.68
CA LEU A 218 7.15 -9.17 -10.78
C LEU A 218 7.42 -10.43 -11.61
N ARG A 219 7.94 -10.28 -12.83
CA ARG A 219 8.47 -11.41 -13.61
C ARG A 219 9.93 -11.60 -13.26
N ALA A 220 10.35 -12.84 -13.02
CA ALA A 220 11.74 -13.16 -12.70
C ALA A 220 12.70 -12.85 -13.85
N ALA A 221 12.23 -12.96 -15.10
CA ALA A 221 13.02 -12.62 -16.29
C ALA A 221 13.53 -11.17 -16.30
N ASP A 222 12.88 -10.28 -15.55
CA ASP A 222 13.23 -8.86 -15.48
C ASP A 222 14.33 -8.58 -14.42
N PHE A 223 14.74 -9.58 -13.61
CA PHE A 223 15.66 -9.40 -12.48
C PHE A 223 16.74 -10.49 -12.41
N ALA A 224 17.99 -10.12 -12.67
CA ALA A 224 19.13 -11.02 -12.45
C ALA A 224 19.34 -11.27 -10.95
N GLY A 225 19.40 -12.54 -10.54
CA GLY A 225 19.69 -12.94 -9.16
C GLY A 225 18.47 -13.22 -8.28
N LEU A 226 17.25 -13.01 -8.79
CA LEU A 226 16.02 -13.49 -8.17
C LEU A 226 15.44 -14.65 -8.97
N GLU A 227 14.71 -15.51 -8.29
CA GLU A 227 14.21 -16.78 -8.81
C GLU A 227 12.70 -16.69 -8.98
N GLY A 228 12.21 -17.11 -10.15
CA GLY A 228 10.79 -17.30 -10.38
C GLY A 228 10.22 -18.37 -9.46
N ASN A 229 8.91 -18.48 -9.39
CA ASN A 229 8.25 -19.47 -8.56
C ASN A 229 8.55 -19.34 -7.05
N CYS A 230 8.88 -18.13 -6.60
CA CYS A 230 9.27 -17.84 -5.23
C CYS A 230 8.42 -16.73 -4.60
N VAL A 231 8.30 -16.79 -3.27
CA VAL A 231 7.73 -15.72 -2.44
C VAL A 231 8.85 -15.11 -1.59
N TYR A 232 9.02 -13.81 -1.72
CA TYR A 232 9.98 -13.02 -0.97
C TYR A 232 9.25 -12.24 0.13
N PHE A 233 9.72 -12.34 1.37
CA PHE A 233 9.09 -11.70 2.51
C PHE A 233 10.11 -11.28 3.57
N PHE A 234 9.68 -10.51 4.57
CA PHE A 234 10.55 -10.09 5.68
C PHE A 234 10.26 -10.88 6.94
N LYS A 235 11.31 -11.24 7.68
CA LYS A 235 11.20 -11.55 9.10
C LYS A 235 11.90 -10.47 9.90
N MET A 236 11.33 -10.13 11.05
CA MET A 236 11.92 -9.20 11.98
C MET A 236 12.52 -9.98 13.14
N ASP A 237 13.70 -9.58 13.60
CA ASP A 237 14.28 -10.10 14.83
C ASP A 237 13.84 -9.27 16.06
N ARG A 238 14.20 -9.77 17.24
CA ARG A 238 13.91 -9.12 18.53
C ARG A 238 14.52 -7.72 18.67
N ALA A 239 15.50 -7.36 17.85
CA ALA A 239 16.10 -6.03 17.81
C ALA A 239 15.44 -5.11 16.77
N SER A 240 14.27 -5.49 16.24
CA SER A 240 13.55 -4.77 15.19
C SER A 240 14.34 -4.62 13.88
N ARG A 241 15.26 -5.55 13.61
CA ARG A 241 15.97 -5.65 12.34
C ARG A 241 15.23 -6.60 11.43
N SER A 242 15.04 -6.17 10.19
CA SER A 242 14.33 -6.90 9.13
C SER A 242 15.34 -7.56 8.20
N PHE A 243 15.07 -8.82 7.88
CA PHE A 243 15.86 -9.66 6.97
C PHE A 243 14.96 -10.19 5.86
N ILE A 244 15.51 -10.35 4.66
CA ILE A 244 14.76 -10.87 3.52
C ILE A 244 14.85 -12.39 3.52
N TYR A 245 13.70 -13.04 3.40
CA TYR A 245 13.57 -14.46 3.23
C TYR A 245 12.98 -14.79 1.87
N ARG A 246 13.45 -15.88 1.27
CA ARG A 246 12.87 -16.50 0.08
C ARG A 246 12.21 -17.81 0.48
N PHE A 247 10.96 -17.98 0.05
CA PHE A 247 10.24 -19.24 0.07
C PHE A 247 10.14 -19.78 -1.36
N ARG A 248 10.66 -20.98 -1.58
CA ARG A 248 10.57 -21.66 -2.88
C ARG A 248 9.30 -22.53 -2.92
N MET A 249 8.45 -22.30 -3.91
CA MET A 249 7.18 -23.04 -4.01
C MET A 249 7.36 -24.52 -4.38
N GLU A 250 8.52 -24.91 -4.93
CA GLU A 250 8.77 -26.26 -5.42
C GLU A 250 8.93 -27.30 -4.29
N ASP A 251 9.72 -26.94 -3.28
CA ASP A 251 10.09 -27.82 -2.16
C ASP A 251 9.65 -27.28 -0.79
N GLY A 252 9.11 -26.07 -0.76
CA GLY A 252 8.67 -25.40 0.46
C GLY A 252 9.81 -24.86 1.32
N GLN A 253 11.04 -24.81 0.81
CA GLN A 253 12.18 -24.30 1.58
C GLN A 253 12.08 -22.80 1.82
N ILE A 254 12.40 -22.41 3.05
CA ILE A 254 12.58 -21.02 3.46
C ILE A 254 14.05 -20.80 3.75
N GLU A 255 14.65 -19.80 3.11
CA GLU A 255 16.04 -19.41 3.37
C GLU A 255 16.16 -17.90 3.53
N GLU A 256 17.07 -17.47 4.39
CA GLU A 256 17.47 -16.07 4.51
C GLU A 256 18.39 -15.70 3.34
N LEU A 257 18.09 -14.59 2.66
CA LEU A 257 18.97 -14.08 1.61
C LEU A 257 20.10 -13.23 2.23
N PRO A 258 21.32 -13.33 1.68
CA PRO A 258 22.43 -12.51 2.14
C PRO A 258 22.14 -11.02 1.89
N GLY A 259 22.33 -10.18 2.92
CA GLY A 259 22.12 -8.74 2.80
C GLY A 259 22.27 -8.00 4.14
N PRO A 260 22.34 -6.66 4.11
CA PRO A 260 22.37 -5.86 5.33
C PRO A 260 21.03 -5.99 6.07
N SER A 261 21.10 -6.07 7.39
CA SER A 261 19.90 -5.96 8.22
C SER A 261 19.31 -4.55 8.11
N MET A 262 18.00 -4.43 7.93
CA MET A 262 17.34 -3.13 7.77
C MET A 262 16.44 -2.81 8.95
N HIS A 263 16.40 -1.58 9.45
CA HIS A 263 15.46 -1.21 10.52
C HIS A 263 14.07 -0.93 9.94
N ALA A 264 13.07 -1.66 10.43
CA ALA A 264 11.64 -1.47 10.11
C ALA A 264 11.31 -1.40 8.61
N CYS A 265 11.83 -2.33 7.81
CA CYS A 265 11.56 -2.35 6.37
C CYS A 265 10.19 -2.94 6.05
N THR A 266 9.35 -2.14 5.40
CA THR A 266 8.02 -2.53 4.89
C THR A 266 7.99 -2.72 3.38
N TRP A 267 9.13 -2.61 2.68
CA TRP A 267 9.20 -2.57 1.22
C TRP A 267 10.35 -3.39 0.64
N PHE A 268 10.09 -4.04 -0.49
CA PHE A 268 11.11 -4.46 -1.44
C PHE A 268 11.37 -3.33 -2.44
N VAL A 269 12.63 -2.94 -2.60
CA VAL A 269 13.09 -2.13 -3.73
C VAL A 269 13.98 -3.05 -4.55
N PRO A 270 13.53 -3.55 -5.71
CA PRO A 270 14.47 -4.15 -6.63
C PRO A 270 15.40 -3.04 -7.17
N SER A 271 16.70 -3.24 -7.03
CA SER A 271 17.70 -2.53 -7.81
C SER A 271 17.69 -3.08 -9.23
N LEU A 272 17.47 -2.24 -10.24
CA LEU A 272 17.82 -2.62 -11.60
C LEU A 272 19.30 -2.26 -11.81
N SER A 273 20.00 -3.18 -12.46
CA SER A 273 21.33 -3.03 -13.04
C SER A 273 21.22 -3.37 -14.51
#